data_AF-A0A2G6GUK0-F1
#
_entry.id   AF-A0A2G6GUK0-F1
#
_cell.length_a   1.000
_cell.length_b   1.000
_cell.length_c   1.000
_cell.angle_alpha   90.00
_cell.angle_beta   90.00
_cell.angle_gamma   90.00
#
_symmetry.space_group_name_H-M   'P 1'
#
loop_
_entity.id
_entity.type
_entity.pdbx_description
1 polymer ?
#
loop_
_entity_poly.entity_id
_entity_poly.type
_entity_poly.pdbx_seq_one_letter_code
_entity_poly.pdbx_strand_id
1 'polypeptide(L)'
;MAKKKKTNKLRSLLDGSLLTNELVTNQVPFFTFLMLIAFFYIWNRYNTESIVREIVQTQKEIKELRSESISIESELMFLGNQTEIIKLVKQKGLPLNESLEPPQIIEVQETNETAHD
;
A
#
# COMPACT_ATOMS: atom_id res chain seq x y z
N MET A 1 19.49 -62.53 -40.88
CA MET A 1 18.76 -61.73 -39.88
C MET A 1 19.55 -60.45 -39.62
N ALA A 2 19.08 -59.28 -40.09
CA ALA A 2 19.81 -58.02 -39.94
C ALA A 2 19.12 -57.08 -38.94
N LYS A 3 19.95 -56.50 -38.08
CA LYS A 3 19.67 -55.88 -36.78
C LYS A 3 18.90 -54.55 -36.92
N LYS A 4 17.78 -54.41 -36.19
CA LYS A 4 16.90 -53.24 -36.14
C LYS A 4 17.63 -52.02 -35.54
N LYS A 5 17.81 -50.95 -36.33
CA LYS A 5 18.54 -49.71 -35.96
C LYS A 5 17.63 -48.76 -35.17
N LYS A 6 17.91 -48.53 -33.89
CA LYS A 6 17.10 -47.76 -32.92
C LYS A 6 17.60 -46.32 -32.71
N THR A 7 18.19 -45.66 -33.72
CA THR A 7 18.95 -44.39 -33.56
C THR A 7 18.28 -43.13 -34.12
N ASN A 8 17.00 -43.16 -34.50
CA ASN A 8 16.53 -42.21 -35.52
C ASN A 8 15.56 -41.12 -35.04
N LYS A 9 15.11 -41.11 -33.76
CA LYS A 9 14.10 -40.14 -33.32
C LYS A 9 14.67 -38.75 -33.01
N LEU A 10 15.76 -38.65 -32.26
CA LEU A 10 16.37 -37.36 -31.91
C LEU A 10 16.99 -36.65 -33.13
N ARG A 11 17.61 -37.40 -34.04
CA ARG A 11 18.12 -36.86 -35.32
C ARG A 11 17.00 -36.38 -36.23
N SER A 12 15.90 -37.13 -36.30
CA SER A 12 14.71 -36.76 -37.09
C SER A 12 13.96 -35.56 -36.50
N LEU A 13 14.11 -35.26 -35.20
CA LEU A 13 13.64 -34.02 -34.59
C LEU A 13 14.51 -32.82 -35.00
N LEU A 14 15.83 -32.98 -34.98
CA LEU A 14 16.79 -31.92 -35.33
C LEU A 14 16.82 -31.60 -36.83
N ASP A 15 16.68 -32.61 -37.70
CA ASP A 15 16.58 -32.43 -39.15
C ASP A 15 15.21 -31.91 -39.62
N GLY A 16 14.29 -31.62 -38.69
CA GLY A 16 12.98 -31.04 -39.01
C GLY A 16 11.99 -31.98 -39.70
N SER A 17 12.40 -33.22 -40.01
CA SER A 17 11.55 -34.20 -40.71
C SER A 17 10.31 -34.60 -39.89
N LEU A 18 10.31 -34.39 -38.57
CA LEU A 18 9.13 -34.58 -37.73
C LEU A 18 8.18 -33.38 -37.76
N LEU A 19 8.71 -32.16 -37.95
CA LEU A 19 7.92 -30.93 -38.08
C LEU A 19 7.22 -30.82 -39.43
N THR A 20 7.78 -31.43 -40.48
CA THR A 20 7.20 -31.45 -41.83
C THR A 20 6.14 -32.54 -42.05
N ASN A 21 5.81 -33.36 -41.04
CA ASN A 21 4.67 -34.27 -41.15
C ASN A 21 3.37 -33.48 -41.34
N GLU A 22 2.50 -33.91 -42.25
CA GLU A 22 1.23 -33.24 -42.57
C GLU A 22 0.37 -32.95 -41.33
N LEU A 23 0.38 -33.86 -40.35
CA LEU A 23 -0.33 -33.69 -39.07
C LEU A 23 0.24 -32.54 -38.22
N VAL A 24 1.55 -32.35 -38.23
CA VAL A 24 2.23 -31.30 -37.44
C VAL A 24 2.14 -29.96 -38.15
N THR A 25 2.36 -29.94 -39.47
CA THR A 25 2.24 -28.73 -40.31
C THR A 25 0.86 -28.09 -40.19
N ASN A 26 -0.21 -28.87 -40.12
CA ASN A 26 -1.58 -28.36 -39.98
C ASN A 26 -1.84 -27.70 -38.60
N GLN A 27 -1.05 -28.05 -37.57
CA GLN A 27 -1.17 -27.51 -36.21
C GLN A 27 -0.16 -26.39 -35.90
N VAL A 28 0.75 -26.08 -36.83
CA VAL A 28 1.70 -24.96 -36.72
C VAL A 28 1.02 -23.64 -36.30
N PRO A 29 -0.10 -23.19 -36.91
CA PRO A 29 -0.74 -21.94 -36.48
C PRO A 29 -1.21 -21.96 -35.01
N PHE A 30 -1.65 -23.12 -34.51
CA PHE A 30 -2.05 -23.28 -33.10
C PHE A 30 -0.84 -23.20 -32.15
N PHE A 31 0.28 -23.83 -32.48
CA PHE A 31 1.51 -23.71 -31.69
C PHE A 31 2.06 -22.28 -31.68
N THR A 32 1.99 -21.57 -32.82
CA THR A 32 2.38 -20.16 -32.90
C THR A 32 1.50 -19.28 -32.02
N PHE A 33 0.19 -19.56 -31.97
CA PHE A 33 -0.72 -18.86 -31.05
C PHE A 33 -0.34 -19.09 -29.58
N LEU A 34 -0.05 -20.34 -29.20
CA LEU A 34 0.40 -20.66 -27.84
C LEU A 34 1.74 -19.99 -27.49
N MET A 35 2.67 -19.97 -28.45
CA MET A 35 3.96 -19.29 -28.32
C MET A 35 3.76 -17.78 -28.09
N LEU A 36 2.85 -17.14 -28.83
CA LEU A 36 2.50 -15.73 -28.65
C LEU A 36 1.96 -15.44 -27.25
N ILE A 37 1.07 -16.29 -26.73
CA ILE A 37 0.56 -16.15 -25.36
C ILE A 37 1.70 -16.32 -24.35
N ALA A 38 2.60 -17.29 -24.56
CA ALA A 38 3.74 -17.50 -23.69
C ALA A 38 4.69 -16.28 -23.68
N PHE A 39 4.97 -15.67 -24.83
CA PHE A 39 5.72 -14.42 -24.89
C PHE A 39 5.02 -13.28 -24.17
N PHE A 40 3.72 -13.11 -24.39
CA PHE A 40 2.94 -12.09 -23.70
C PHE A 40 2.96 -12.28 -22.19
N TYR A 41 2.91 -13.52 -21.72
CA TYR A 41 3.03 -13.85 -20.30
C TYR A 41 4.40 -13.47 -19.73
N ILE A 42 5.49 -13.82 -20.43
CA ILE A 42 6.85 -13.45 -20.00
C ILE A 42 7.02 -11.93 -19.98
N TRP A 43 6.52 -11.25 -21.01
CA TRP A 43 6.51 -9.79 -21.07
C TRP A 43 5.79 -9.20 -19.85
N ASN A 44 4.57 -9.64 -19.59
CA ASN A 44 3.76 -9.12 -18.48
C ASN A 44 4.45 -9.37 -17.12
N ARG A 45 4.98 -10.59 -16.94
CA ARG A 45 5.71 -11.03 -15.75
C ARG A 45 6.92 -10.15 -15.45
N TYR A 46 7.70 -9.77 -16.47
CA TYR A 46 8.90 -8.96 -16.28
C TYR A 46 8.60 -7.57 -15.70
N ASN A 47 7.46 -6.97 -16.08
CA ASN A 47 7.06 -5.65 -15.60
C ASN A 47 6.55 -5.68 -14.14
N THR A 48 6.04 -6.82 -13.68
CA THR A 48 5.48 -6.95 -12.33
C THR A 48 6.53 -6.77 -11.24
N GLU A 49 7.78 -7.20 -11.45
CA GLU A 49 8.80 -7.19 -10.39
C GLU A 49 9.16 -5.76 -9.96
N SER A 50 9.32 -4.84 -10.91
CA SER A 50 9.60 -3.43 -10.63
C SER A 50 8.40 -2.75 -9.94
N ILE A 51 7.19 -3.02 -10.44
CA ILE A 51 5.94 -2.47 -9.87
C ILE A 51 5.76 -2.94 -8.42
N VAL A 52 5.97 -4.22 -8.14
CA VAL A 52 5.86 -4.76 -6.77
C VAL A 52 6.87 -4.10 -5.84
N ARG A 53 8.11 -3.86 -6.31
CA ARG A 53 9.14 -3.17 -5.52
C ARG A 53 8.73 -1.74 -5.17
N GLU A 54 8.21 -1.01 -6.15
CA GLU A 54 7.72 0.36 -5.95
C GLU A 54 6.55 0.39 -4.97
N ILE A 55 5.58 -0.53 -5.10
CA ILE A 55 4.45 -0.66 -4.15
C ILE A 55 4.96 -0.84 -2.72
N VAL A 56 5.95 -1.71 -2.50
CA VAL A 56 6.51 -1.94 -1.16
C VAL A 56 7.20 -0.70 -0.61
N GLN A 57 7.95 0.03 -1.44
CA GLN A 57 8.60 1.28 -1.03
C GLN A 57 7.58 2.35 -0.67
N THR A 58 6.60 2.59 -1.53
CA THR A 58 5.54 3.59 -1.29
C THR A 58 4.73 3.25 -0.04
N GLN A 59 4.39 1.98 0.20
CA GLN A 59 3.70 1.57 1.42
C GLN A 59 4.53 1.79 2.69
N LYS A 60 5.84 1.57 2.61
CA LYS A 60 6.76 1.84 3.71
C LYS A 60 6.79 3.33 4.03
N GLU A 61 6.87 4.17 3.02
CA GLU A 61 6.92 5.63 3.17
C GLU A 61 5.63 6.17 3.81
N ILE A 62 4.46 5.70 3.36
CA ILE A 62 3.16 6.03 3.99
C ILE A 62 3.14 5.64 5.48
N LYS A 63 3.70 4.48 5.83
CA LYS A 63 3.76 4.02 7.21
C LYS A 63 4.68 4.90 8.07
N GLU A 64 5.83 5.29 7.53
CA GLU A 64 6.77 6.19 8.20
C GLU A 64 6.15 7.56 8.44
N LEU A 65 5.57 8.18 7.40
CA LEU A 65 4.86 9.47 7.49
C LEU A 65 3.73 9.45 8.52
N ARG A 66 2.96 8.35 8.57
CA ARG A 66 1.90 8.19 9.56
C ARG A 66 2.46 8.09 10.98
N SER A 67 3.54 7.34 11.16
CA SER A 67 4.22 7.21 12.46
C SER A 67 4.78 8.55 12.94
N GLU A 68 5.38 9.32 12.03
CA GLU A 68 5.90 10.65 12.31
C GLU A 68 4.78 11.61 12.72
N SER A 69 3.68 11.63 11.97
CA SER A 69 2.52 12.47 12.27
C SER A 69 1.95 12.18 13.67
N ILE A 70 1.79 10.90 14.02
CA ILE A 70 1.33 10.48 15.35
C ILE A 70 2.32 10.91 16.44
N SER A 71 3.63 10.83 16.16
CA SER A 71 4.67 11.21 17.12
C SER A 71 4.65 12.72 17.38
N ILE A 72 4.55 13.54 16.33
CA ILE A 72 4.45 14.99 16.44
C ILE A 72 3.17 15.40 17.17
N GLU A 73 2.04 14.77 16.85
CA GLU A 73 0.77 15.03 17.54
C GLU A 73 0.87 14.67 19.04
N SER A 74 1.51 13.54 19.36
CA SER A 74 1.75 13.13 20.74
C SER A 74 2.66 14.11 21.48
N GLU A 75 3.71 14.63 20.83
CA GLU A 75 4.59 15.63 21.42
C GLU A 75 3.85 16.95 21.65
N LEU A 76 3.02 17.37 20.69
CA LEU A 76 2.19 18.56 20.82
C LEU A 76 1.15 18.41 21.94
N MET A 77 0.50 17.25 22.06
CA MET A 77 -0.39 16.94 23.18
C MET A 77 0.34 16.98 24.52
N PHE A 78 1.55 16.44 24.58
CA PHE A 78 2.36 16.47 25.80
C PHE A 78 2.73 17.90 26.20
N LEU A 79 3.16 18.73 25.25
CA LEU A 79 3.49 20.14 25.48
C LEU A 79 2.24 20.98 25.80
N GLY A 80 1.10 20.65 25.18
CA GLY A 80 -0.18 21.32 25.36
C GLY A 80 -0.92 20.89 26.63
N ASN A 81 -0.49 19.82 27.29
CA ASN A 81 -1.14 19.34 28.51
C ASN A 81 -1.07 20.39 29.60
N GLN A 82 -2.21 20.61 30.26
CA GLN A 82 -2.38 21.63 31.29
C GLN A 82 -1.33 21.51 32.40
N THR A 83 -1.00 20.28 32.82
CA THR A 83 0.06 20.01 33.82
C THR A 83 1.45 20.48 33.36
N GLU A 84 1.79 20.26 32.09
CA GLU A 84 3.12 20.60 31.55
C GLU A 84 3.22 22.11 31.27
N ILE A 85 2.14 22.73 30.76
CA ILE A 85 2.02 24.18 30.63
C ILE A 85 2.18 24.86 31.99
N ILE A 86 1.52 24.37 33.04
CA ILE A 86 1.64 24.94 34.39
C ILE A 86 3.08 24.83 34.92
N LYS A 87 3.75 23.70 34.71
CA LYS A 87 5.18 23.56 35.05
C LYS A 87 6.03 24.59 34.32
N LEU A 88 5.84 24.75 33.02
CA LEU A 88 6.57 25.71 32.18
C LEU A 88 6.30 27.16 32.60
N VAL A 89 5.05 27.51 32.91
CA VAL A 89 4.62 28.81 33.40
C VAL A 89 5.27 29.15 34.74
N LYS A 90 5.28 28.20 35.69
CA LYS A 90 5.98 28.34 36.98
C LYS A 90 7.48 28.50 36.80
N GLN A 91 8.09 27.72 35.91
CA GLN A 91 9.52 27.82 35.62
C GLN A 91 9.90 29.15 34.96
N LYS A 92 9.02 29.72 34.13
CA LYS A 92 9.21 31.04 33.50
C LYS A 92 8.80 32.22 34.39
N GLY A 93 8.33 31.98 35.62
CA GLY A 93 7.98 33.04 36.57
C GLY A 93 6.75 33.87 36.18
N LEU A 94 5.86 33.33 35.33
CA LEU A 94 4.64 34.00 34.89
C LEU A 94 3.56 33.92 36.00
N PRO A 95 2.82 35.01 36.29
CA PRO A 95 1.81 35.04 37.35
C PRO A 95 0.47 34.42 36.91
N LEU A 96 0.49 33.21 36.37
CA LEU A 96 -0.70 32.49 35.89
C LEU A 96 -0.97 31.28 36.80
N ASN A 97 -2.21 31.15 37.28
CA ASN A 97 -2.68 30.05 38.13
C ASN A 97 -3.77 29.25 37.41
N GLU A 98 -3.89 27.97 37.74
CA GLU A 98 -4.91 27.08 37.19
C GLU A 98 -6.31 27.45 37.72
N SER A 99 -7.31 27.43 36.84
CA SER A 99 -8.71 27.54 37.24
C SER A 99 -9.19 26.20 37.78
N LEU A 100 -9.31 26.09 39.11
CA LEU A 100 -9.83 24.90 39.80
C LEU A 100 -11.36 24.87 39.88
N GLU A 101 -12.03 25.96 39.48
CA GLU A 101 -13.48 26.08 39.52
C GLU A 101 -14.10 25.59 38.19
N PRO A 102 -15.14 24.74 38.26
CA PRO A 102 -15.85 24.28 37.07
C PRO A 102 -16.61 25.45 36.41
N PRO A 103 -16.74 25.46 35.07
CA PRO A 103 -17.45 26.52 34.37
C PRO A 103 -18.94 26.55 34.75
N GLN A 104 -19.44 27.73 35.12
CA GLN A 104 -20.85 27.93 35.45
C GLN A 104 -21.65 28.20 34.17
N ILE A 105 -22.77 27.49 34.00
CA ILE A 105 -23.73 27.76 32.93
C ILE A 105 -24.54 28.99 33.34
N ILE A 106 -24.49 30.05 32.54
CA ILE A 106 -25.32 31.24 32.75
C ILE A 106 -26.66 30.97 32.06
N GLU A 107 -27.67 30.59 32.84
CA GLU A 107 -29.06 30.56 32.35
C GLU A 107 -29.63 31.98 32.39
N VAL A 108 -29.96 32.52 31.21
CA VAL A 108 -30.62 33.83 31.09
C VAL A 108 -32.07 33.65 31.53
N GLN A 109 -32.42 34.17 32.70
CA GLN A 109 -33.83 34.28 33.09
C GLN A 109 -34.41 35.52 32.39
N GLU A 110 -35.32 35.30 31.44
CA GLU A 110 -36.16 36.37 30.90
C GLU A 110 -37.09 36.86 32.02
N THR A 111 -36.77 38.01 32.61
CA THR A 111 -37.66 38.72 33.52
C THR A 111 -38.84 39.27 32.74
N ASN A 112 -39.99 38.59 32.81
CA ASN A 112 -41.26 39.15 32.37
C ASN A 112 -41.68 40.27 33.32
N GLU A 113 -41.66 41.51 32.80
CA GLU A 113 -42.28 42.67 33.41
C GLU A 113 -43.80 42.45 33.50
N THR A 114 -44.31 42.12 34.69
CA THR A 114 -45.72 42.35 35.03
C THR A 114 -45.80 43.51 36.00
N ALA A 115 -46.01 44.71 35.45
CA ALA A 115 -46.50 45.85 36.19
C ALA A 115 -47.89 45.50 36.73
N HIS A 116 -48.00 45.44 38.06
CA HIS A 116 -49.27 45.33 38.77
C HIS A 116 -50.05 46.64 38.66
N ASP A 117 -51.33 46.49 38.33
CA ASP A 117 -52.45 47.42 38.59
C ASP A 117 -52.50 47.84 40.07
#